data_AF-A0A931PU77-F1
#
_entry.id   AF-A0A931PU77-F1
#
_cell.length_a   1.000
_cell.length_b   1.000
_cell.length_c   1.000
_cell.angle_alpha   90.00
_cell.angle_beta   90.00
_cell.angle_gamma   90.00
#
_symmetry.space_group_name_H-M   'P 1'
#
loop_
_entity.id
_entity.type
_entity.pdbx_description
1 polymer ?
#
loop_
_entity_poly.entity_id
_entity_poly.type
_entity_poly.pdbx_seq_one_letter_code
_entity_poly.pdbx_strand_id
1 'polypeptide(L)'
;MLTRAIAIGIAATLGGGHAAFFSDGDRSAVLGYWSAPGRYQQEPTDRPGFTWKVRLTPEGSKWLWDYDRARGLSKTNPLVDPEPMTAREAEWEAWIEGAMAWDRWQASMRASELNAQDVGVRPDAPDGVPAPDPGPMPDDLKALVGEMPATAAAVRPLRHSVAFDDGLSLSYVDQVPVRPRYRYFRFGAGVTTQGQAVGKMPAAERARLMAAAGLNAGEQRVMMAVSPLEGGFDSVNTYDTGLVSVGFIQFAALQAGAGSLGEVLLGEKRDAPEAFAADFHRFGIDVDDRGALVALDLATGREFSGQEAARAIIEDKRLTAVFQRAGRVSNAFRVAQLRAARRMYYPADDLVPVRTGDATIKLRVGDVVRSEAGMATLMDRKVNTGNLNPLPDLLSGLARDLGITNADEFAAHEMEIIEAMSFRRDFLAEASLTQPNGPRAYSKSSRHGARPRPADPGSDGRPSG
;
A
#
# COMPACT_ATOMS: atom_id res chain seq x y z
N MET A 1 -40.13 30.02 -51.92
CA MET A 1 -38.91 29.81 -51.11
C MET A 1 -39.18 28.69 -50.13
N LEU A 2 -38.95 27.44 -50.53
CA LEU A 2 -39.11 26.24 -49.68
C LEU A 2 -37.72 25.68 -49.38
N THR A 3 -37.25 25.85 -48.15
CA THR A 3 -35.93 25.36 -47.71
C THR A 3 -36.08 23.93 -47.20
N ARG A 4 -35.47 22.97 -47.91
CA ARG A 4 -35.34 21.58 -47.49
C ARG A 4 -34.27 21.48 -46.39
N ALA A 5 -34.62 20.97 -45.22
CA ALA A 5 -33.68 20.57 -44.19
C ALA A 5 -33.23 19.12 -44.42
N ILE A 6 -31.92 18.92 -44.57
CA ILE A 6 -31.27 17.61 -44.66
C ILE A 6 -30.98 17.15 -43.22
N ALA A 7 -31.62 16.05 -42.81
CA ALA A 7 -31.31 15.38 -41.55
C ALA A 7 -30.07 14.49 -41.76
N ILE A 8 -28.94 14.87 -41.17
CA ILE A 8 -27.74 14.04 -41.07
C ILE A 8 -27.91 13.16 -39.83
N GLY A 9 -28.18 11.87 -40.04
CA GLY A 9 -28.15 10.87 -38.98
C GLY A 9 -26.72 10.56 -38.58
N ILE A 10 -26.32 10.98 -37.38
CA ILE A 10 -25.10 10.52 -36.73
C ILE A 10 -25.40 9.12 -36.18
N ALA A 11 -24.92 8.09 -36.88
CA ALA A 11 -24.86 6.74 -36.34
C ALA A 11 -23.79 6.71 -35.25
N ALA A 12 -24.20 6.60 -33.99
CA ALA A 12 -23.31 6.28 -32.89
C ALA A 12 -22.77 4.86 -33.09
N THR A 13 -21.48 4.74 -33.38
CA THR A 13 -20.75 3.47 -33.33
C THR A 13 -20.71 3.02 -31.88
N LEU A 14 -21.64 2.15 -31.50
CA LEU A 14 -21.58 1.39 -30.26
C LEU A 14 -20.26 0.61 -30.25
N GLY A 15 -19.42 0.90 -29.24
CA GLY A 15 -18.12 0.29 -29.07
C GLY A 15 -18.20 -1.23 -29.08
N GLY A 16 -17.17 -1.88 -29.63
CA GLY A 16 -17.07 -3.33 -29.69
C GLY A 16 -17.32 -3.94 -28.31
N GLY A 17 -18.42 -4.68 -28.20
CA GLY A 17 -18.76 -5.39 -26.97
C GLY A 17 -17.66 -6.41 -26.67
N HIS A 18 -16.86 -6.15 -25.65
CA HIS A 18 -16.04 -7.19 -25.06
C HIS A 18 -16.98 -8.33 -24.63
N ALA A 19 -16.63 -9.56 -24.99
CA ALA A 19 -17.36 -10.73 -24.53
C ALA A 19 -17.40 -10.73 -23.00
N ALA A 20 -18.56 -11.00 -22.41
CA ALA A 20 -18.71 -11.07 -20.96
C ALA A 20 -17.75 -12.11 -20.38
N PHE A 21 -17.11 -11.79 -19.25
CA PHE A 21 -16.19 -12.72 -18.59
C PHE A 21 -16.94 -13.85 -17.88
N PHE A 22 -18.17 -13.60 -17.45
CA PHE A 22 -19.06 -14.59 -16.85
C PHE A 22 -20.23 -14.89 -17.76
N SER A 23 -20.41 -16.18 -18.09
CA SER A 23 -21.63 -16.66 -18.73
C SER A 23 -22.83 -16.57 -17.78
N ASP A 24 -24.05 -16.67 -18.30
CA ASP A 24 -25.25 -16.68 -17.47
C ASP A 24 -25.27 -17.87 -16.49
N GLY A 25 -24.68 -18.99 -16.89
CA GLY A 25 -24.48 -20.16 -16.04
C GLY A 25 -23.54 -19.86 -14.88
N ASP A 26 -22.41 -19.20 -15.15
CA ASP A 26 -21.44 -18.81 -14.12
C ASP A 26 -22.06 -17.83 -13.13
N ARG A 27 -22.76 -16.80 -13.63
CA ARG A 27 -23.48 -15.83 -12.77
C ARG A 27 -24.46 -16.54 -11.86
N SER A 28 -25.29 -17.42 -12.42
CA SER A 28 -26.29 -18.16 -11.66
C SER A 28 -25.64 -19.05 -10.59
N ALA A 29 -24.53 -19.72 -10.92
CA ALA A 29 -23.79 -20.56 -9.99
C ALA A 29 -23.15 -19.75 -8.85
N VAL A 30 -22.50 -18.63 -9.16
CA VAL A 30 -21.86 -17.75 -8.17
C VAL A 30 -22.90 -17.15 -7.21
N LEU A 31 -24.01 -16.63 -7.75
CA LEU A 31 -25.09 -16.05 -6.93
C LEU A 31 -25.77 -17.13 -6.08
N GLY A 32 -26.02 -18.31 -6.64
CA GLY A 32 -26.55 -19.47 -5.90
C GLY A 32 -25.62 -19.91 -4.77
N TYR A 33 -24.30 -19.94 -5.03
CA TYR A 33 -23.30 -20.27 -4.03
C TYR A 33 -23.32 -19.28 -2.85
N TRP A 34 -23.29 -17.97 -3.12
CA TRP A 34 -23.19 -16.94 -2.09
C TRP A 34 -24.51 -16.63 -1.38
N SER A 35 -25.65 -16.96 -1.98
CA SER A 35 -26.98 -16.83 -1.34
C SER A 35 -27.34 -18.02 -0.45
N ALA A 36 -26.57 -19.11 -0.49
CA ALA A 36 -26.81 -20.25 0.37
C ALA A 36 -26.71 -19.87 1.87
N PRO A 37 -27.61 -20.38 2.74
CA PRO A 37 -27.59 -20.06 4.16
C PRO A 37 -26.24 -20.34 4.83
N GLY A 38 -25.82 -19.42 5.71
CA GLY A 38 -24.58 -19.56 6.48
C GLY A 38 -23.29 -19.14 5.75
N ARG A 39 -23.36 -18.77 4.47
CA ARG A 39 -22.19 -18.33 3.69
C ARG A 39 -21.65 -16.97 4.09
N TYR A 40 -22.55 -16.07 4.49
CA TYR A 40 -22.20 -14.73 4.87
C TYR A 40 -23.10 -14.25 6.00
N GLN A 41 -22.49 -13.70 7.04
CA GLN A 41 -23.18 -13.10 8.17
C GLN A 41 -22.50 -11.79 8.52
N GLN A 42 -23.30 -10.84 9.00
CA GLN A 42 -22.84 -9.55 9.47
C GLN A 42 -23.46 -9.30 10.84
N GLU A 43 -22.63 -8.93 11.81
CA GLU A 43 -23.06 -8.56 13.15
C GLU A 43 -22.23 -7.38 13.68
N PRO A 44 -22.72 -6.59 14.63
CA PRO A 44 -21.89 -5.59 15.30
C PRO A 44 -20.69 -6.23 16.02
N THR A 45 -19.53 -5.55 16.05
CA THR A 45 -18.29 -6.17 16.58
C THR A 45 -18.27 -6.42 18.08
N ASP A 46 -19.06 -5.65 18.84
CA ASP A 46 -18.98 -5.55 20.29
C ASP A 46 -20.29 -6.01 20.94
N ARG A 47 -20.20 -6.30 22.25
CA ARG A 47 -21.36 -6.61 23.10
C ARG A 47 -22.41 -5.48 23.01
N PRO A 48 -23.69 -5.76 23.31
CA PRO A 48 -24.72 -4.73 23.41
C PRO A 48 -24.24 -3.54 24.25
N GLY A 49 -24.17 -2.34 23.65
CA GLY A 49 -23.85 -1.08 24.33
C GLY A 49 -22.58 -0.34 23.95
N PHE A 50 -21.67 -0.95 23.19
CA PHE A 50 -20.42 -0.28 22.74
C PHE A 50 -20.20 -0.45 21.23
N THR A 51 -21.29 -0.41 20.47
CA THR A 51 -21.34 -0.63 19.03
C THR A 51 -20.77 0.53 18.23
N TRP A 52 -20.86 1.76 18.75
CA TRP A 52 -20.36 2.97 18.10
C TRP A 52 -18.97 3.35 18.60
N LYS A 53 -18.06 3.66 17.65
CA LYS A 53 -16.66 3.99 17.89
C LYS A 53 -16.23 5.21 17.08
N VAL A 54 -15.26 5.95 17.60
CA VAL A 54 -14.60 7.02 16.86
C VAL A 54 -13.61 6.42 15.86
N ARG A 55 -13.69 6.84 14.59
CA ARG A 55 -12.76 6.45 13.52
C ARG A 55 -12.37 7.65 12.68
N LEU A 56 -11.18 7.57 12.08
CA LEU A 56 -10.75 8.49 11.03
C LEU A 56 -11.69 8.37 9.83
N THR A 57 -12.02 9.47 9.17
CA THR A 57 -12.83 9.47 7.94
C THR A 57 -11.94 9.32 6.69
N PRO A 58 -12.41 8.65 5.63
CA PRO A 58 -11.71 8.64 4.35
C PRO A 58 -11.47 10.04 3.78
N GLU A 59 -12.43 10.95 3.96
CA GLU A 59 -12.38 12.32 3.46
C GLU A 59 -11.30 13.14 4.18
N GLY A 60 -11.23 13.06 5.51
CA GLY A 60 -10.18 13.71 6.31
C GLY A 60 -8.80 13.16 5.98
N SER A 61 -8.69 11.83 5.84
CA SER A 61 -7.45 11.20 5.41
C SER A 61 -6.98 11.65 4.02
N LYS A 62 -7.90 11.77 3.07
CA LYS A 62 -7.60 12.28 1.72
C LYS A 62 -7.18 13.74 1.75
N TRP A 63 -7.81 14.58 2.58
CA TRP A 63 -7.42 15.98 2.74
C TRP A 63 -5.98 16.10 3.28
N LEU A 64 -5.61 15.32 4.31
CA LEU A 64 -4.24 15.27 4.84
C LEU A 64 -3.22 14.86 3.77
N TRP A 65 -3.58 13.89 2.92
CA TRP A 65 -2.75 13.50 1.78
C TRP A 65 -2.56 14.62 0.76
N ASP A 66 -3.63 15.35 0.44
CA ASP A 66 -3.57 16.47 -0.50
C ASP A 66 -2.73 17.63 0.06
N TYR A 67 -2.79 17.86 1.37
CA TYR A 67 -1.94 18.82 2.10
C TYR A 67 -0.46 18.45 2.00
N ASP A 68 -0.09 17.21 2.34
CA ASP A 68 1.30 16.73 2.21
C ASP A 68 1.80 16.84 0.76
N ARG A 69 0.94 16.53 -0.22
CA ARG A 69 1.28 16.67 -1.64
C ARG A 69 1.51 18.12 -2.03
N ALA A 70 0.69 19.05 -1.55
CA ALA A 70 0.85 20.48 -1.81
C ALA A 70 2.16 21.06 -1.24
N ARG A 71 2.67 20.45 -0.15
CA ARG A 71 3.99 20.74 0.45
C ARG A 71 5.16 20.02 -0.23
N GLY A 72 4.91 19.17 -1.23
CA GLY A 72 5.94 18.37 -1.90
C GLY A 72 6.35 17.09 -1.16
N LEU A 73 5.57 16.63 -0.19
CA LEU A 73 5.88 15.53 0.74
C LEU A 73 5.19 14.20 0.40
N SER A 74 4.80 14.01 -0.86
CA SER A 74 3.99 12.87 -1.34
C SER A 74 4.59 11.45 -1.18
N LYS A 75 5.87 11.32 -0.80
CA LYS A 75 6.58 10.03 -0.67
C LYS A 75 7.29 9.85 0.68
N THR A 76 6.71 10.41 1.73
CA THR A 76 7.22 10.24 3.10
C THR A 76 6.80 8.90 3.70
N ASN A 77 7.55 8.42 4.70
CA ASN A 77 7.24 7.18 5.42
C ASN A 77 5.80 7.24 5.97
N PRO A 78 4.91 6.27 5.65
CA PRO A 78 3.52 6.29 6.07
C PRO A 78 3.29 6.26 7.59
N LEU A 79 4.32 5.86 8.35
CA LEU A 79 4.29 5.79 9.81
C LEU A 79 4.70 7.10 10.49
N VAL A 80 5.22 8.07 9.73
CA VAL A 80 5.77 9.31 10.26
C VAL A 80 5.01 10.50 9.68
N ASP A 81 4.58 11.39 10.57
CA ASP A 81 4.06 12.69 10.17
C ASP A 81 5.24 13.60 9.79
N PRO A 82 5.25 14.20 8.59
CA PRO A 82 6.33 15.07 8.19
C PRO A 82 6.40 16.32 9.07
N GLU A 83 7.61 16.73 9.46
CA GLU A 83 7.80 17.96 10.22
C GLU A 83 7.52 19.20 9.36
N PRO A 84 7.07 20.33 9.95
CA PRO A 84 6.94 21.60 9.25
C PRO A 84 8.30 22.10 8.73
N MET A 85 8.35 22.55 7.48
CA MET A 85 9.56 23.08 6.85
C MET A 85 9.71 24.60 7.01
N THR A 86 8.64 25.29 7.41
CA THR A 86 8.62 26.74 7.61
C THR A 86 7.85 27.10 8.87
N ALA A 87 8.07 28.30 9.40
CA ALA A 87 7.29 28.81 10.53
C ALA A 87 5.79 28.86 10.21
N ARG A 88 5.43 29.17 8.96
CA ARG A 88 4.03 29.19 8.53
C ARG A 88 3.41 27.80 8.50
N GLU A 89 4.16 26.80 8.03
CA GLU A 89 3.71 25.40 8.12
C GLU A 89 3.54 24.95 9.57
N ALA A 90 4.37 25.41 10.51
CA ALA A 90 4.19 25.08 11.93
C ALA A 90 2.88 25.65 12.50
N GLU A 91 2.47 26.84 12.07
CA GLU A 91 1.16 27.42 12.43
C GLU A 91 0.01 26.61 11.82
N TRP A 92 0.13 26.18 10.55
CA TRP A 92 -0.85 25.30 9.92
C TRP A 92 -0.98 23.96 10.66
N GLU A 93 0.15 23.33 11.00
CA GLU A 93 0.15 22.06 11.74
C GLU A 93 -0.49 22.22 13.12
N ALA A 94 -0.21 23.31 13.84
CA ALA A 94 -0.86 23.58 15.13
C ALA A 94 -2.39 23.71 14.99
N TRP A 95 -2.87 24.38 13.93
CA TRP A 95 -4.29 24.46 13.65
C TRP A 95 -4.88 23.09 13.27
N ILE A 96 -4.23 22.32 12.40
CA ILE A 96 -4.66 20.97 11.99
C ILE A 96 -4.77 20.05 13.21
N GLU A 97 -3.78 20.05 14.11
CA GLU A 97 -3.83 19.26 15.35
C GLU A 97 -5.02 19.65 16.23
N GLY A 98 -5.26 20.96 16.41
CA GLY A 98 -6.42 21.46 17.15
C GLY A 98 -7.74 21.02 16.54
N ALA A 99 -7.87 21.12 15.21
CA ALA A 99 -9.08 20.76 14.50
C ALA A 99 -9.35 19.25 14.51
N MET A 100 -8.31 18.43 14.39
CA MET A 100 -8.44 16.98 14.53
C MET A 100 -8.81 16.55 15.95
N ALA A 101 -8.24 17.20 16.98
CA ALA A 101 -8.61 16.95 18.37
C ALA A 101 -10.08 17.32 18.63
N TRP A 102 -10.52 18.47 18.11
CA TRP A 102 -11.92 18.91 18.16
C TRP A 102 -12.88 17.91 17.49
N ASP A 103 -12.61 17.52 16.25
CA ASP A 103 -13.43 16.55 15.51
C ASP A 103 -13.54 15.20 16.25
N ARG A 104 -12.43 14.73 16.82
CA ARG A 104 -12.41 13.48 17.59
C ARG A 104 -13.24 13.57 18.86
N TRP A 105 -13.22 14.72 19.54
CA TRP A 105 -14.07 14.97 20.69
C TRP A 105 -15.56 15.05 20.29
N GLN A 106 -15.90 15.75 19.22
CA GLN A 106 -17.27 15.78 18.68
C GLN A 106 -17.76 14.37 18.31
N ALA A 107 -16.91 13.58 17.63
CA ALA A 107 -17.21 12.20 17.29
C ALA A 107 -17.36 11.30 18.53
N SER A 108 -16.59 11.53 19.60
CA SER A 108 -16.71 10.74 20.85
C SER A 108 -18.00 11.05 21.60
N MET A 109 -18.39 12.32 21.66
CA MET A 109 -19.69 12.75 22.17
C MET A 109 -20.82 12.07 21.39
N ARG A 110 -20.75 12.12 20.05
CA ARG A 110 -21.75 11.49 19.19
C ARG A 110 -21.82 9.97 19.34
N ALA A 111 -20.68 9.29 19.43
CA ALA A 111 -20.63 7.85 19.66
C ALA A 111 -21.24 7.48 21.02
N SER A 112 -21.00 8.28 22.06
CA SER A 112 -21.55 8.07 23.40
C SER A 112 -23.07 8.23 23.42
N GLU A 113 -23.61 9.25 22.73
CA GLU A 113 -25.05 9.43 22.55
C GLU A 113 -25.71 8.24 21.83
N LEU A 114 -25.09 7.77 20.75
CA LEU A 114 -25.59 6.64 19.97
C LEU A 114 -25.53 5.33 20.76
N ASN A 115 -24.46 5.10 21.51
CA ASN A 115 -24.38 3.97 22.43
C ASN A 115 -25.45 4.07 23.52
N ALA A 116 -25.72 5.26 24.08
CA ALA A 116 -26.79 5.46 25.06
C ALA A 116 -28.18 5.07 24.52
N GLN A 117 -28.43 5.39 23.24
CA GLN A 117 -29.66 5.02 22.54
C GLN A 117 -29.77 3.51 22.34
N ASP A 118 -28.65 2.83 22.02
CA ASP A 118 -28.63 1.38 21.76
C ASP A 118 -28.86 0.53 23.03
N VAL A 119 -28.43 0.96 24.23
CA VAL A 119 -28.61 0.21 25.50
C VAL A 119 -29.63 0.77 26.47
N GLY A 120 -30.16 1.97 26.23
CA GLY A 120 -31.08 2.63 27.17
C GLY A 120 -30.42 3.05 28.50
N VAL A 121 -29.09 3.00 28.59
CA VAL A 121 -28.29 3.51 29.71
C VAL A 121 -27.31 4.51 29.15
N ARG A 122 -27.31 5.74 29.70
CA ARG A 122 -26.33 6.75 29.33
C ARG A 122 -24.96 6.30 29.85
N PRO A 123 -23.98 5.99 28.98
CA PRO A 123 -22.62 5.76 29.45
C PRO A 123 -22.11 7.04 30.11
N ASP A 124 -21.11 6.91 30.97
CA ASP A 124 -20.38 8.05 31.49
C ASP A 124 -19.93 8.94 30.34
N ALA A 125 -19.86 10.26 30.60
CA ALA A 125 -19.35 11.20 29.60
C ALA A 125 -18.01 10.68 29.07
N PRO A 126 -17.75 10.77 27.75
CA PRO A 126 -16.52 10.23 27.18
C PRO A 126 -15.32 10.79 27.93
N ASP A 127 -14.43 9.90 28.38
CA ASP A 127 -13.21 10.26 29.08
C ASP A 127 -12.41 11.26 28.25
N GLY A 128 -12.20 12.47 28.78
CA GLY A 128 -11.36 13.48 28.14
C GLY A 128 -11.74 14.91 28.47
N VAL A 129 -10.73 15.78 28.50
CA VAL A 129 -10.94 17.23 28.52
C VAL A 129 -11.51 17.63 27.16
N PRO A 130 -12.59 18.44 27.09
CA PRO A 130 -13.07 19.00 25.83
C PRO A 130 -11.91 19.63 25.07
N ALA A 131 -11.70 19.20 23.83
CA ALA A 131 -10.76 19.89 22.96
C ALA A 131 -11.27 21.33 22.72
N PRO A 132 -10.41 22.35 22.69
CA PRO A 132 -10.83 23.70 22.33
C PRO A 132 -11.20 23.74 20.84
N ASP A 133 -12.16 24.60 20.48
CA ASP A 133 -12.44 24.92 19.08
C ASP A 133 -11.17 25.53 18.46
N PRO A 134 -10.64 24.98 17.35
CA PRO A 134 -9.44 25.50 16.68
C PRO A 134 -9.63 26.90 16.09
N GLY A 135 -10.87 27.40 16.01
CA GLY A 135 -11.21 28.63 15.30
C GLY A 135 -11.18 28.45 13.78
N PRO A 136 -11.36 29.55 13.02
CA PRO A 136 -11.43 29.48 11.57
C PRO A 136 -10.12 28.97 10.97
N MET A 137 -10.25 28.16 9.91
CA MET A 137 -9.12 27.70 9.11
C MET A 137 -8.32 28.89 8.55
N PRO A 138 -6.98 28.89 8.63
CA PRO A 138 -6.16 29.93 8.00
C PRO A 138 -6.46 30.03 6.50
N ASP A 139 -6.74 31.25 6.01
CA ASP A 139 -7.17 31.47 4.62
C ASP A 139 -6.16 30.96 3.58
N ASP A 140 -4.87 31.03 3.87
CA ASP A 140 -3.82 30.54 2.99
C ASP A 140 -3.68 29.02 3.00
N LEU A 141 -3.92 28.36 4.14
CA LEU A 141 -4.04 26.90 4.19
C LEU A 141 -5.25 26.44 3.38
N LYS A 142 -6.38 27.13 3.53
CA LYS A 142 -7.60 26.86 2.76
C LYS A 142 -7.40 27.10 1.28
N ALA A 143 -6.66 28.14 0.89
CA ALA A 143 -6.28 28.38 -0.50
C ALA A 143 -5.34 27.28 -1.05
N LEU A 144 -4.50 26.69 -0.20
CA LEU A 144 -3.55 25.64 -0.59
C LEU A 144 -4.23 24.30 -0.90
N VAL A 145 -5.15 23.84 -0.04
CA VAL A 145 -5.68 22.47 -0.10
C VAL A 145 -7.23 22.39 -0.05
N GLY A 146 -7.91 23.52 0.13
CA GLY A 146 -9.36 23.58 0.28
C GLY A 146 -9.81 23.36 1.73
N GLU A 147 -11.12 23.44 1.96
CA GLU A 147 -11.73 23.22 3.28
C GLU A 147 -11.42 21.84 3.85
N MET A 148 -11.11 21.79 5.14
CA MET A 148 -10.88 20.52 5.84
C MET A 148 -12.24 19.84 6.13
N PRO A 149 -12.51 18.63 5.60
CA PRO A 149 -13.68 17.86 6.00
C PRO A 149 -13.50 17.32 7.43
N ALA A 150 -14.58 16.87 8.05
CA ALA A 150 -14.51 16.21 9.35
C ALA A 150 -13.53 15.04 9.32
N THR A 151 -12.53 15.05 10.19
CA THR A 151 -11.44 14.06 10.25
C THR A 151 -11.79 12.86 11.11
N ALA A 152 -12.82 12.95 11.94
CA ALA A 152 -13.29 11.83 12.73
C ALA A 152 -14.82 11.72 12.69
N ALA A 153 -15.33 10.50 12.77
CA ALA A 153 -16.76 10.22 12.83
C ALA A 153 -17.07 9.11 13.84
N ALA A 154 -18.27 9.18 14.41
CA ALA A 154 -18.88 8.06 15.12
C ALA A 154 -19.40 7.06 14.09
N VAL A 155 -18.80 5.88 14.05
CA VAL A 155 -19.18 4.80 13.13
C VAL A 155 -19.53 3.55 13.92
N ARG A 156 -20.28 2.64 13.31
CA ARG A 156 -20.61 1.33 13.89
C ARG A 156 -19.87 0.23 13.12
N PRO A 157 -18.68 -0.19 13.57
CA PRO A 157 -17.96 -1.28 12.90
C PRO A 157 -18.77 -2.57 12.92
N LEU A 158 -18.65 -3.32 11.83
CA LEU A 158 -19.33 -4.57 11.60
C LEU A 158 -18.30 -5.70 11.51
N ARG A 159 -18.62 -6.79 12.21
CA ARG A 159 -17.97 -8.07 12.04
C ARG A 159 -18.66 -8.81 10.89
N HIS A 160 -17.86 -9.23 9.94
CA HIS A 160 -18.29 -10.00 8.79
C HIS A 160 -17.73 -11.42 8.93
N SER A 161 -18.57 -12.43 8.76
CA SER A 161 -18.18 -13.84 8.78
C SER A 161 -18.49 -14.46 7.42
N VAL A 162 -17.49 -15.05 6.78
CA VAL A 162 -17.59 -15.67 5.45
C VAL A 162 -17.19 -17.14 5.53
N ALA A 163 -18.04 -18.04 5.04
CA ALA A 163 -17.81 -19.49 5.10
C ALA A 163 -17.76 -20.13 3.71
N PHE A 164 -16.74 -20.96 3.49
CA PHE A 164 -16.50 -21.66 2.23
C PHE A 164 -16.92 -23.13 2.27
N ASP A 165 -17.07 -23.75 1.10
CA ASP A 165 -17.48 -25.15 0.93
C ASP A 165 -16.43 -26.16 1.38
N ASP A 166 -15.17 -25.73 1.48
CA ASP A 166 -14.06 -26.50 2.01
C ASP A 166 -13.92 -26.45 3.54
N GLY A 167 -14.90 -25.84 4.23
CA GLY A 167 -14.92 -25.73 5.69
C GLY A 167 -14.12 -24.54 6.24
N LEU A 168 -13.45 -23.74 5.40
CA LEU A 168 -12.78 -22.52 5.84
C LEU A 168 -13.81 -21.46 6.23
N SER A 169 -13.65 -20.85 7.39
CA SER A 169 -14.38 -19.64 7.79
C SER A 169 -13.42 -18.51 8.11
N LEU A 170 -13.72 -17.33 7.58
CA LEU A 170 -12.93 -16.11 7.73
C LEU A 170 -13.79 -15.03 8.39
N SER A 171 -13.18 -14.22 9.24
CA SER A 171 -13.86 -13.10 9.90
C SER A 171 -13.09 -11.80 9.71
N TYR A 172 -13.81 -10.74 9.42
CA TYR A 172 -13.28 -9.39 9.23
C TYR A 172 -14.01 -8.40 10.10
N VAL A 173 -13.34 -7.29 10.38
CA VAL A 173 -13.95 -6.11 10.97
C VAL A 173 -13.66 -4.95 10.04
N ASP A 174 -14.70 -4.28 9.55
CA ASP A 174 -14.55 -3.05 8.77
C ASP A 174 -14.16 -1.87 9.66
N GLN A 175 -14.03 -0.66 9.09
CA GLN A 175 -13.68 0.54 9.84
C GLN A 175 -12.38 0.36 10.63
N VAL A 176 -11.33 -0.08 9.93
CA VAL A 176 -10.02 -0.41 10.48
C VAL A 176 -9.52 0.72 11.39
N PRO A 177 -9.12 0.43 12.64
CA PRO A 177 -8.58 1.44 13.53
C PRO A 177 -7.19 1.85 13.06
N VAL A 178 -7.10 3.02 12.43
CA VAL A 178 -5.84 3.65 12.01
C VAL A 178 -5.48 4.81 12.93
N ARG A 179 -4.20 5.24 12.90
CA ARG A 179 -3.74 6.43 13.63
C ARG A 179 -4.52 7.68 13.15
N PRO A 180 -4.76 8.69 14.01
CA PRO A 180 -5.56 9.86 13.66
C PRO A 180 -5.12 10.56 12.36
N ARG A 181 -3.80 10.71 12.15
CA ARG A 181 -3.20 11.35 10.95
C ARG A 181 -2.87 10.38 9.83
N TYR A 182 -3.56 9.25 9.75
CA TYR A 182 -3.25 8.27 8.72
C TYR A 182 -3.75 8.74 7.35
N ARG A 183 -2.88 9.38 6.57
CA ARG A 183 -3.18 9.98 5.26
C ARG A 183 -3.53 8.99 4.13
N TYR A 184 -3.45 7.68 4.37
CA TYR A 184 -3.70 6.66 3.34
C TYR A 184 -5.04 5.96 3.48
N PHE A 185 -5.85 6.25 4.51
CA PHE A 185 -7.19 5.66 4.67
C PHE A 185 -8.12 6.12 3.55
N ARG A 186 -8.73 5.18 2.82
CA ARG A 186 -9.58 5.48 1.66
C ARG A 186 -10.94 4.79 1.70
N PHE A 187 -11.07 3.68 2.42
CA PHE A 187 -12.29 2.89 2.41
C PHE A 187 -12.68 2.47 3.82
N GLY A 188 -13.77 3.06 4.34
CA GLY A 188 -14.35 2.67 5.63
C GLY A 188 -14.87 1.22 5.64
N ALA A 189 -15.30 0.72 4.48
CA ALA A 189 -15.66 -0.68 4.28
C ALA A 189 -14.42 -1.59 4.16
N GLY A 190 -13.22 -1.05 3.99
CA GLY A 190 -12.01 -1.86 3.87
C GLY A 190 -11.68 -2.63 5.14
N VAL A 191 -10.95 -3.73 4.97
CA VAL A 191 -10.53 -4.66 6.02
C VAL A 191 -9.05 -4.99 5.90
N THR A 192 -8.47 -5.59 6.93
CA THR A 192 -7.08 -6.04 6.89
C THR A 192 -6.85 -7.34 7.66
N THR A 193 -5.89 -8.12 7.18
CA THR A 193 -5.36 -9.32 7.83
C THR A 193 -3.91 -9.51 7.40
N GLN A 194 -3.05 -9.87 8.36
CA GLN A 194 -1.63 -10.14 8.12
C GLN A 194 -1.35 -11.58 7.68
N GLY A 195 -2.40 -12.40 7.59
CA GLY A 195 -2.29 -13.81 7.21
C GLY A 195 -1.35 -14.63 8.09
N GLN A 196 -0.96 -15.80 7.60
CA GLN A 196 0.11 -16.59 8.18
C GLN A 196 1.46 -16.12 7.63
N ALA A 197 2.28 -15.55 8.50
CA ALA A 197 3.64 -15.14 8.13
C ALA A 197 4.42 -16.28 7.46
N VAL A 198 5.03 -16.02 6.31
CA VAL A 198 5.75 -17.03 5.50
C VAL A 198 6.86 -17.73 6.29
N GLY A 199 7.52 -16.99 7.19
CA GLY A 199 8.52 -17.52 8.12
C GLY A 199 8.00 -18.62 9.04
N LYS A 200 6.71 -18.59 9.40
CA LYS A 200 6.05 -19.55 10.30
C LYS A 200 5.46 -20.77 9.59
N MET A 201 5.50 -20.82 8.25
CA MET A 201 5.06 -21.99 7.49
C MET A 201 6.00 -23.19 7.71
N PRO A 202 5.50 -24.43 7.58
CA PRO A 202 6.35 -25.62 7.56
C PRO A 202 7.46 -25.50 6.52
N ALA A 203 8.71 -25.77 6.92
CA ALA A 203 9.88 -25.57 6.06
C ALA A 203 9.80 -26.38 4.75
N ALA A 204 9.28 -27.62 4.81
CA ALA A 204 9.11 -28.48 3.64
C ALA A 204 8.08 -27.92 2.65
N GLU A 205 6.95 -27.40 3.15
CA GLU A 205 5.93 -26.76 2.32
C GLU A 205 6.48 -25.51 1.63
N ARG A 206 7.18 -24.67 2.39
CA ARG A 206 7.81 -23.46 1.88
C ARG A 206 8.86 -23.76 0.81
N ALA A 207 9.75 -24.72 1.04
CA ALA A 207 10.75 -25.15 0.07
C ALA A 207 10.11 -25.66 -1.23
N ARG A 208 9.01 -26.44 -1.13
CA ARG A 208 8.25 -26.91 -2.29
C ARG A 208 7.66 -25.75 -3.10
N LEU A 209 7.06 -24.75 -2.45
CA LEU A 209 6.49 -23.58 -3.12
C LEU A 209 7.57 -22.77 -3.86
N MET A 210 8.71 -22.53 -3.21
CA MET A 210 9.84 -21.81 -3.80
C MET A 210 10.45 -22.53 -5.00
N ALA A 211 10.61 -23.86 -4.90
CA ALA A 211 11.08 -24.69 -6.00
C ALA A 211 10.09 -24.66 -7.18
N ALA A 212 8.78 -24.77 -6.93
CA ALA A 212 7.75 -24.68 -7.96
C ALA A 212 7.69 -23.30 -8.64
N ALA A 213 8.08 -22.24 -7.92
CA ALA A 213 8.25 -20.89 -8.46
C ALA A 213 9.57 -20.70 -9.23
N GLY A 214 10.46 -21.69 -9.23
CA GLY A 214 11.75 -21.63 -9.93
C GLY A 214 12.77 -20.70 -9.26
N LEU A 215 12.63 -20.46 -7.95
CA LEU A 215 13.54 -19.60 -7.19
C LEU A 215 14.84 -20.33 -6.84
N ASN A 216 15.98 -19.71 -7.09
CA ASN A 216 17.27 -20.19 -6.61
C ASN A 216 17.43 -19.93 -5.10
N ALA A 217 18.43 -20.55 -4.47
CA ALA A 217 18.62 -20.47 -3.02
C ALA A 217 18.84 -19.04 -2.49
N GLY A 218 19.49 -18.16 -3.26
CA GLY A 218 19.71 -16.76 -2.88
C GLY A 218 18.43 -15.94 -2.96
N GLU A 219 17.67 -16.07 -4.06
CA GLU A 219 16.35 -15.46 -4.22
C GLU A 219 15.41 -15.88 -3.07
N GLN A 220 15.43 -17.16 -2.69
CA GLN A 220 14.66 -17.67 -1.56
C GLN A 220 15.03 -16.97 -0.25
N ARG A 221 16.32 -16.85 0.08
CA ARG A 221 16.77 -16.18 1.30
C ARG A 221 16.39 -14.70 1.31
N VAL A 222 16.54 -13.99 0.19
CA VAL A 222 16.15 -12.59 0.04
C VAL A 222 14.65 -12.40 0.26
N MET A 223 13.82 -13.17 -0.44
CA MET A 223 12.35 -13.08 -0.28
C MET A 223 11.92 -13.41 1.15
N MET A 224 12.59 -14.36 1.80
CA MET A 224 12.32 -14.70 3.20
C MET A 224 12.69 -13.62 4.19
N ALA A 225 13.75 -12.86 3.92
CA ALA A 225 14.15 -11.74 4.76
C ALA A 225 13.19 -10.55 4.63
N VAL A 226 12.65 -10.31 3.43
CA VAL A 226 11.70 -9.21 3.15
C VAL A 226 10.28 -9.54 3.61
N SER A 227 9.82 -10.79 3.48
CA SER A 227 8.44 -11.20 3.80
C SER A 227 7.90 -10.80 5.18
N PRO A 228 8.67 -10.78 6.29
CA PRO A 228 8.14 -10.45 7.62
C PRO A 228 7.67 -9.00 7.73
N LEU A 229 8.05 -8.13 6.78
CA LEU A 229 7.68 -6.72 6.77
C LEU A 229 6.28 -6.47 6.16
N GLU A 230 5.73 -7.43 5.42
CA GLU A 230 4.56 -7.22 4.57
C GLU A 230 3.38 -8.15 4.89
N GLY A 231 3.65 -9.43 5.18
CA GLY A 231 2.61 -10.39 5.58
C GLY A 231 2.77 -11.83 5.06
N GLY A 232 1.68 -12.59 5.11
CA GLY A 232 1.56 -13.94 4.56
C GLY A 232 1.02 -14.00 3.13
N PHE A 233 1.04 -15.19 2.53
CA PHE A 233 0.42 -15.43 1.21
C PHE A 233 -1.09 -15.14 1.18
N ASP A 234 -1.73 -15.18 2.35
CA ASP A 234 -3.15 -14.92 2.57
C ASP A 234 -3.42 -13.57 3.25
N SER A 235 -2.42 -12.69 3.31
CA SER A 235 -2.62 -11.30 3.73
C SER A 235 -3.56 -10.58 2.79
N VAL A 236 -4.38 -9.70 3.35
CA VAL A 236 -5.25 -8.81 2.58
C VAL A 236 -5.30 -7.45 3.27
N ASN A 237 -5.30 -6.39 2.47
CA ASN A 237 -5.53 -5.01 2.90
C ASN A 237 -6.38 -4.31 1.83
N THR A 238 -7.53 -3.79 2.25
CA THR A 238 -8.52 -3.15 1.36
C THR A 238 -8.95 -1.76 1.80
N TYR A 239 -8.29 -1.17 2.80
CA TYR A 239 -8.73 0.10 3.39
C TYR A 239 -7.94 1.32 2.91
N ASP A 240 -6.82 1.14 2.20
CA ASP A 240 -5.87 2.21 1.88
C ASP A 240 -5.74 2.54 0.38
N THR A 241 -4.72 3.33 0.03
CA THR A 241 -4.44 3.78 -1.35
C THR A 241 -4.14 2.65 -2.35
N GLY A 242 -3.84 1.44 -1.89
CA GLY A 242 -3.62 0.26 -2.73
C GLY A 242 -4.90 -0.31 -3.36
N LEU A 243 -6.07 0.15 -2.92
CA LEU A 243 -7.39 -0.43 -3.22
C LEU A 243 -7.51 -1.87 -2.70
N VAL A 244 -7.13 -2.86 -3.50
CA VAL A 244 -7.10 -4.27 -3.11
C VAL A 244 -5.65 -4.72 -3.12
N SER A 245 -5.10 -4.98 -1.95
CA SER A 245 -3.74 -5.47 -1.75
C SER A 245 -3.75 -6.87 -1.13
N VAL A 246 -3.00 -7.80 -1.71
CA VAL A 246 -3.02 -9.22 -1.32
C VAL A 246 -1.62 -9.80 -1.28
N GLY A 247 -1.39 -10.74 -0.36
CA GLY A 247 -0.23 -11.62 -0.40
C GLY A 247 1.01 -11.11 0.33
N PHE A 248 2.08 -11.89 0.23
CA PHE A 248 3.23 -11.77 1.13
C PHE A 248 4.13 -10.55 0.89
N ILE A 249 3.87 -9.77 -0.16
CA ILE A 249 4.44 -8.44 -0.40
C ILE A 249 3.37 -7.38 -0.74
N GLN A 250 2.10 -7.64 -0.39
CA GLN A 250 0.97 -6.73 -0.62
C GLN A 250 0.82 -6.30 -2.10
N PHE A 251 0.71 -7.27 -3.02
CA PHE A 251 0.42 -7.01 -4.43
C PHE A 251 -0.87 -6.21 -4.56
N ALA A 252 -0.82 -5.03 -5.17
CA ALA A 252 -1.91 -4.06 -5.16
C ALA A 252 -2.55 -3.90 -6.55
N ALA A 253 -3.86 -3.76 -6.60
CA ALA A 253 -4.59 -3.46 -7.83
C ALA A 253 -4.36 -2.02 -8.32
N LEU A 254 -4.10 -1.10 -7.38
CA LEU A 254 -3.93 0.35 -7.64
C LEU A 254 -5.14 0.95 -8.39
N GLN A 255 -5.08 2.25 -8.71
CA GLN A 255 -6.23 3.00 -9.24
C GLN A 255 -6.79 2.46 -10.57
N ALA A 256 -5.96 1.80 -11.39
CA ALA A 256 -6.40 1.17 -12.63
C ALA A 256 -7.14 -0.16 -12.41
N GLY A 257 -7.10 -0.71 -11.20
CA GLY A 257 -7.62 -2.04 -10.91
C GLY A 257 -6.84 -3.16 -11.59
N ALA A 258 -5.58 -2.95 -11.96
CA ALA A 258 -4.72 -3.94 -12.62
C ALA A 258 -3.46 -4.15 -11.77
N GLY A 259 -2.52 -3.19 -11.75
CA GLY A 259 -1.42 -3.16 -10.79
C GLY A 259 -0.61 -4.47 -10.69
N SER A 260 0.07 -4.68 -9.57
CA SER A 260 0.83 -5.91 -9.35
C SER A 260 -0.04 -7.10 -8.93
N LEU A 261 -1.25 -6.85 -8.42
CA LEU A 261 -2.22 -7.92 -8.13
C LEU A 261 -2.74 -8.57 -9.41
N GLY A 262 -3.05 -7.77 -10.43
CA GLY A 262 -3.48 -8.24 -11.75
C GLY A 262 -2.45 -9.15 -12.41
N GLU A 263 -1.17 -8.80 -12.28
CA GLU A 263 -0.05 -9.63 -12.76
C GLU A 263 0.07 -10.99 -12.06
N VAL A 264 -0.33 -11.08 -10.78
CA VAL A 264 -0.41 -12.35 -10.06
C VAL A 264 -1.57 -13.19 -10.61
N LEU A 265 -2.76 -12.60 -10.68
CA LEU A 265 -3.98 -13.30 -11.12
C LEU A 265 -3.87 -13.76 -12.58
N LEU A 266 -3.39 -12.89 -13.47
CA LEU A 266 -3.17 -13.22 -14.87
C LEU A 266 -2.09 -14.31 -15.02
N GLY A 267 -1.05 -14.26 -14.18
CA GLY A 267 -0.02 -15.29 -14.11
C GLY A 267 -0.60 -16.67 -13.74
N GLU A 268 -1.44 -16.73 -12.71
CA GLU A 268 -2.12 -17.98 -12.34
C GLU A 268 -3.11 -18.44 -13.41
N LYS A 269 -3.95 -17.55 -13.94
CA LYS A 269 -4.93 -17.86 -15.00
C LYS A 269 -4.26 -18.45 -16.23
N ARG A 270 -3.07 -17.96 -16.59
CA ARG A 270 -2.27 -18.48 -17.71
C ARG A 270 -1.60 -19.81 -17.37
N ASP A 271 -0.95 -19.90 -16.21
CA ASP A 271 -0.08 -21.03 -15.88
C ASP A 271 -0.85 -22.22 -15.27
N ALA A 272 -2.03 -21.98 -14.70
CA ALA A 272 -2.88 -22.94 -14.00
C ALA A 272 -4.38 -22.54 -14.09
N PRO A 273 -4.99 -22.51 -15.29
CA PRO A 273 -6.34 -21.99 -15.51
C PRO A 273 -7.42 -22.71 -14.69
N GLU A 274 -7.30 -24.01 -14.48
CA GLU A 274 -8.24 -24.79 -13.65
C GLU A 274 -8.17 -24.39 -12.17
N ALA A 275 -6.96 -24.14 -11.65
CA ALA A 275 -6.77 -23.66 -10.29
C ALA A 275 -7.33 -22.24 -10.14
N PHE A 276 -7.04 -21.34 -11.09
CA PHE A 276 -7.63 -20.01 -11.12
C PHE A 276 -9.16 -20.06 -11.13
N ALA A 277 -9.75 -20.96 -11.94
CA ALA A 277 -11.20 -21.11 -11.99
C ALA A 277 -11.79 -21.57 -10.65
N ALA A 278 -11.11 -22.51 -9.98
CA ALA A 278 -11.49 -23.00 -8.66
C ALA A 278 -11.23 -21.99 -7.53
N ASP A 279 -10.24 -21.13 -7.66
CA ASP A 279 -9.84 -20.19 -6.62
C ASP A 279 -10.56 -18.85 -6.73
N PHE A 280 -10.88 -18.39 -7.94
CA PHE A 280 -11.45 -17.06 -8.20
C PHE A 280 -12.74 -17.09 -9.02
N HIS A 281 -12.70 -17.67 -10.24
CA HIS A 281 -13.82 -17.55 -11.18
C HIS A 281 -15.13 -18.09 -10.61
N ARG A 282 -15.10 -19.28 -9.96
CA ARG A 282 -16.29 -19.88 -9.34
C ARG A 282 -16.89 -19.06 -8.19
N PHE A 283 -16.21 -18.02 -7.73
CA PHE A 283 -16.65 -17.12 -6.68
C PHE A 283 -16.98 -15.71 -7.17
N GLY A 284 -16.91 -15.46 -8.47
CA GLY A 284 -17.26 -14.18 -9.08
C GLY A 284 -16.09 -13.20 -9.22
N ILE A 285 -14.84 -13.67 -9.22
CA ILE A 285 -13.66 -12.85 -9.52
C ILE A 285 -12.97 -13.39 -10.77
N ASP A 286 -12.62 -12.49 -11.69
CA ASP A 286 -11.83 -12.80 -12.87
C ASP A 286 -10.81 -11.68 -13.13
N VAL A 287 -10.04 -11.82 -14.21
CA VAL A 287 -9.06 -10.86 -14.69
C VAL A 287 -9.06 -10.83 -16.23
N ASP A 288 -8.97 -9.63 -16.80
CA ASP A 288 -8.86 -9.44 -18.25
C ASP A 288 -7.45 -9.77 -18.78
N ASP A 289 -7.30 -9.69 -20.10
CA ASP A 289 -6.05 -9.95 -20.82
C ASP A 289 -4.91 -8.97 -20.48
N ARG A 290 -5.24 -7.84 -19.85
CA ARG A 290 -4.31 -6.80 -19.39
C ARG A 290 -4.09 -6.83 -17.88
N GLY A 291 -4.67 -7.81 -17.17
CA GLY A 291 -4.54 -7.91 -15.73
C GLY A 291 -5.56 -7.07 -14.95
N ALA A 292 -6.51 -6.39 -15.60
CA ALA A 292 -7.54 -5.64 -14.89
C ALA A 292 -8.54 -6.58 -14.21
N LEU A 293 -8.82 -6.32 -12.94
CA LEU A 293 -9.78 -7.07 -12.14
C LEU A 293 -11.16 -7.03 -12.78
N VAL A 294 -11.86 -8.15 -12.71
CA VAL A 294 -13.27 -8.28 -13.05
C VAL A 294 -13.96 -8.90 -11.85
N ALA A 295 -15.11 -8.36 -11.46
CA ALA A 295 -15.87 -8.89 -10.32
C ALA A 295 -17.38 -8.84 -10.60
N LEU A 296 -18.10 -9.83 -10.09
CA LEU A 296 -19.56 -9.81 -10.06
C LEU A 296 -20.06 -9.04 -8.83
N ASP A 297 -21.07 -8.20 -9.05
CA ASP A 297 -21.99 -7.78 -7.99
C ASP A 297 -22.75 -9.03 -7.51
N LEU A 298 -22.49 -9.44 -6.28
CA LEU A 298 -23.09 -10.63 -5.69
C LEU A 298 -24.57 -10.47 -5.30
N ALA A 299 -25.16 -9.29 -5.50
CA ALA A 299 -26.60 -9.06 -5.35
C ALA A 299 -27.33 -9.11 -6.69
N THR A 300 -26.75 -8.54 -7.75
CA THR A 300 -27.43 -8.37 -9.05
C THR A 300 -26.88 -9.27 -10.16
N GLY A 301 -25.71 -9.85 -9.97
CA GLY A 301 -24.97 -10.55 -11.03
C GLY A 301 -24.38 -9.63 -12.08
N ARG A 302 -24.44 -8.29 -11.91
CA ARG A 302 -23.78 -7.34 -12.81
C ARG A 302 -22.26 -7.52 -12.76
N GLU A 303 -21.60 -7.35 -13.90
CA GLU A 303 -20.15 -7.41 -13.99
C GLU A 303 -19.54 -6.00 -13.90
N PHE A 304 -18.45 -5.89 -13.15
CA PHE A 304 -17.61 -4.71 -13.04
C PHE A 304 -16.19 -5.03 -13.51
N SER A 305 -15.46 -4.02 -13.99
CA SER A 305 -14.08 -4.15 -14.44
C SER A 305 -13.20 -3.01 -13.89
N GLY A 306 -11.90 -3.27 -13.76
CA GLY A 306 -10.89 -2.32 -13.32
C GLY A 306 -11.20 -1.73 -11.95
N GLN A 307 -11.25 -0.40 -11.86
CA GLN A 307 -11.50 0.30 -10.60
C GLN A 307 -12.87 -0.03 -9.99
N GLU A 308 -13.90 -0.24 -10.81
CA GLU A 308 -15.24 -0.61 -10.31
C GLU A 308 -15.22 -2.02 -9.69
N ALA A 309 -14.50 -2.97 -10.30
CA ALA A 309 -14.32 -4.30 -9.74
C ALA A 309 -13.57 -4.24 -8.40
N ALA A 310 -12.50 -3.44 -8.32
CA ALA A 310 -11.77 -3.23 -7.07
C ALA A 310 -12.68 -2.67 -5.97
N ARG A 311 -13.56 -1.72 -6.28
CA ARG A 311 -14.56 -1.20 -5.32
C ARG A 311 -15.55 -2.27 -4.88
N ALA A 312 -16.09 -3.05 -5.82
CA ALA A 312 -17.00 -4.15 -5.49
C ALA A 312 -16.33 -5.17 -4.54
N ILE A 313 -15.06 -5.49 -4.76
CA ILE A 313 -14.27 -6.37 -3.87
C ILE A 313 -14.10 -5.75 -2.48
N ILE A 314 -13.82 -4.45 -2.38
CA ILE A 314 -13.66 -3.73 -1.11
C ILE A 314 -14.99 -3.70 -0.35
N GLU A 315 -16.10 -3.46 -1.03
CA GLU A 315 -17.43 -3.33 -0.43
C GLU A 315 -17.98 -4.68 0.04
N ASP A 316 -17.79 -5.74 -0.74
CA ASP A 316 -18.29 -7.09 -0.42
C ASP A 316 -17.20 -8.02 0.16
N LYS A 317 -17.34 -8.35 1.44
CA LYS A 317 -16.35 -9.18 2.15
C LYS A 317 -16.29 -10.62 1.67
N ARG A 318 -17.33 -11.11 0.98
CA ARG A 318 -17.28 -12.41 0.32
C ARG A 318 -16.19 -12.43 -0.74
N LEU A 319 -16.11 -11.39 -1.57
CA LEU A 319 -15.09 -11.25 -2.61
C LEU A 319 -13.69 -11.01 -2.02
N THR A 320 -13.58 -10.18 -0.99
CA THR A 320 -12.30 -10.03 -0.25
C THR A 320 -11.80 -11.38 0.31
N ALA A 321 -12.71 -12.19 0.86
CA ALA A 321 -12.39 -13.48 1.46
C ALA A 321 -11.87 -14.51 0.46
N VAL A 322 -12.25 -14.40 -0.82
CA VAL A 322 -11.75 -15.27 -1.90
C VAL A 322 -10.23 -15.19 -2.00
N PHE A 323 -9.66 -13.98 -1.97
CA PHE A 323 -8.21 -13.78 -2.01
C PHE A 323 -7.49 -14.39 -0.82
N GLN A 324 -8.01 -14.17 0.40
CA GLN A 324 -7.43 -14.78 1.59
C GLN A 324 -7.54 -16.31 1.54
N ARG A 325 -8.68 -16.86 1.12
CA ARG A 325 -8.85 -18.30 0.94
C ARG A 325 -7.80 -18.85 -0.03
N ALA A 326 -7.69 -18.27 -1.24
CA ALA A 326 -6.71 -18.71 -2.24
C ALA A 326 -5.30 -18.69 -1.66
N GLY A 327 -4.93 -17.64 -0.92
CA GLY A 327 -3.65 -17.55 -0.22
C GLY A 327 -3.43 -18.62 0.87
N ARG A 328 -4.49 -19.22 1.41
CA ARG A 328 -4.43 -20.31 2.41
C ARG A 328 -4.41 -21.71 1.82
N VAL A 329 -5.11 -21.94 0.72
CA VAL A 329 -5.36 -23.32 0.23
C VAL A 329 -4.77 -23.61 -1.14
N SER A 330 -4.50 -22.59 -1.96
CA SER A 330 -4.03 -22.77 -3.32
C SER A 330 -2.51 -22.69 -3.43
N ASN A 331 -1.88 -23.81 -3.80
CA ASN A 331 -0.47 -23.79 -4.18
C ASN A 331 -0.23 -22.99 -5.46
N ALA A 332 -1.19 -23.00 -6.41
CA ALA A 332 -1.05 -22.31 -7.68
C ALA A 332 -0.99 -20.79 -7.46
N PHE A 333 -1.92 -20.23 -6.69
CA PHE A 333 -1.92 -18.81 -6.34
C PHE A 333 -0.67 -18.38 -5.57
N ARG A 334 -0.22 -19.19 -4.60
CA ARG A 334 1.03 -18.93 -3.85
C ARG A 334 2.26 -18.94 -4.76
N VAL A 335 2.33 -19.87 -5.72
CA VAL A 335 3.42 -19.92 -6.71
C VAL A 335 3.34 -18.73 -7.67
N ALA A 336 2.14 -18.33 -8.09
CA ALA A 336 1.94 -17.14 -8.92
C ALA A 336 2.42 -15.86 -8.21
N GLN A 337 2.14 -15.72 -6.91
CA GLN A 337 2.68 -14.64 -6.08
C GLN A 337 4.21 -14.65 -6.08
N LEU A 338 4.87 -15.80 -5.83
CA LEU A 338 6.33 -15.88 -5.83
C LEU A 338 6.95 -15.54 -7.20
N ARG A 339 6.33 -15.99 -8.30
CA ARG A 339 6.77 -15.67 -9.66
C ARG A 339 6.62 -14.18 -9.97
N ALA A 340 5.52 -13.57 -9.56
CA ALA A 340 5.31 -12.13 -9.72
C ALA A 340 6.30 -11.33 -8.87
N ALA A 341 6.53 -11.71 -7.60
CA ALA A 341 7.55 -11.10 -6.75
C ALA A 341 8.93 -11.11 -7.40
N ARG A 342 9.36 -12.27 -7.91
CA ARG A 342 10.63 -12.40 -8.62
C ARG A 342 10.69 -11.46 -9.82
N ARG A 343 9.69 -11.55 -10.70
CA ARG A 343 9.66 -10.81 -11.97
C ARG A 343 9.63 -9.30 -11.77
N MET A 344 8.85 -8.82 -10.80
CA MET A 344 8.54 -7.40 -10.66
C MET A 344 9.39 -6.70 -9.61
N TYR A 345 9.81 -7.40 -8.55
CA TYR A 345 10.39 -6.77 -7.37
C TYR A 345 11.80 -7.23 -7.03
N TYR A 346 12.25 -8.40 -7.49
CA TYR A 346 13.64 -8.80 -7.34
C TYR A 346 14.51 -8.01 -8.34
N PRO A 347 15.42 -7.13 -7.88
CA PRO A 347 15.93 -6.07 -8.72
C PRO A 347 17.16 -6.46 -9.55
N ALA A 348 17.67 -7.69 -9.43
CA ALA A 348 18.96 -8.08 -10.01
C ALA A 348 19.06 -7.83 -11.53
N ASP A 349 17.94 -7.92 -12.26
CA ASP A 349 17.88 -7.71 -13.71
C ASP A 349 17.47 -6.28 -14.11
N ASP A 350 17.16 -5.42 -13.14
CA ASP A 350 16.83 -4.02 -13.42
C ASP A 350 18.05 -3.29 -13.99
N LEU A 351 17.81 -2.44 -14.99
CA LEU A 351 18.80 -1.55 -15.57
C LEU A 351 18.65 -0.14 -14.98
N VAL A 352 19.71 0.38 -14.36
CA VAL A 352 19.75 1.74 -13.82
C VAL A 352 20.70 2.62 -14.63
N PRO A 353 20.27 3.84 -15.03
CA PRO A 353 21.15 4.80 -15.69
C PRO A 353 22.12 5.41 -14.67
N VAL A 354 23.40 5.46 -14.99
CA VAL A 354 24.44 6.04 -14.13
C VAL A 354 25.31 6.98 -14.95
N ARG A 355 25.52 8.19 -14.45
CA ARG A 355 26.41 9.16 -15.09
C ARG A 355 27.86 8.95 -14.64
N THR A 356 28.75 8.68 -15.59
CA THR A 356 30.18 8.49 -15.38
C THR A 356 30.94 9.53 -16.22
N GLY A 357 31.39 10.62 -15.59
CA GLY A 357 31.93 11.78 -16.30
C GLY A 357 30.88 12.42 -17.23
N ASP A 358 31.19 12.47 -18.53
CA ASP A 358 30.29 13.03 -19.56
C ASP A 358 29.34 11.99 -20.18
N ALA A 359 29.49 10.71 -19.84
CA ALA A 359 28.67 9.63 -20.37
C ALA A 359 27.57 9.19 -19.38
N THR A 360 26.48 8.63 -19.91
CA THR A 360 25.49 7.87 -19.14
C THR A 360 25.52 6.42 -19.58
N ILE A 361 25.85 5.52 -18.66
CA ILE A 361 25.86 4.07 -18.89
C ILE A 361 24.64 3.44 -18.22
N LYS A 362 24.19 2.29 -18.74
CA LYS A 362 23.14 1.48 -18.09
C LYS A 362 23.81 0.32 -17.38
N LEU A 363 23.65 0.26 -16.06
CA LEU A 363 24.19 -0.83 -15.25
C LEU A 363 23.05 -1.77 -14.86
N ARG A 364 23.31 -3.08 -14.92
CA ARG A 364 22.44 -4.08 -14.32
C ARG A 364 22.70 -4.11 -12.82
N VAL A 365 21.65 -4.06 -12.02
CA VAL A 365 21.77 -3.98 -10.55
C VAL A 365 22.55 -5.16 -9.96
N GLY A 366 22.35 -6.38 -10.47
CA GLY A 366 23.07 -7.57 -10.01
C GLY A 366 24.58 -7.56 -10.28
N ASP A 367 25.06 -6.70 -11.19
CA ASP A 367 26.49 -6.54 -11.45
C ASP A 367 27.16 -5.62 -10.41
N VAL A 368 26.38 -4.70 -9.83
CA VAL A 368 26.78 -3.67 -8.85
C VAL A 368 26.55 -4.13 -7.41
N VAL A 369 25.43 -4.80 -7.14
CA VAL A 369 25.04 -5.28 -5.81
C VAL A 369 24.97 -6.80 -5.90
N ARG A 370 25.83 -7.50 -5.16
CA ARG A 370 26.05 -8.96 -5.30
C ARG A 370 25.62 -9.74 -4.06
N SER A 371 25.61 -9.08 -2.90
CA SER A 371 25.20 -9.67 -1.64
C SER A 371 23.68 -9.83 -1.56
N GLU A 372 23.24 -10.84 -0.81
CA GLU A 372 21.83 -11.04 -0.52
C GLU A 372 21.28 -9.91 0.37
N ALA A 373 22.08 -9.37 1.29
CA ALA A 373 21.72 -8.20 2.09
C ALA A 373 21.40 -6.98 1.20
N GLY A 374 22.21 -6.75 0.16
CA GLY A 374 21.97 -5.67 -0.79
C GLY A 374 20.75 -5.90 -1.67
N MET A 375 20.57 -7.12 -2.20
CA MET A 375 19.35 -7.48 -2.94
C MET A 375 18.09 -7.32 -2.08
N ALA A 376 18.13 -7.74 -0.81
CA ALA A 376 17.00 -7.58 0.11
C ALA A 376 16.69 -6.10 0.40
N THR A 377 17.71 -5.27 0.58
CA THR A 377 17.56 -3.82 0.78
C THR A 377 16.90 -3.15 -0.43
N LEU A 378 17.36 -3.47 -1.64
CA LEU A 378 16.80 -2.91 -2.87
C LEU A 378 15.39 -3.45 -3.16
N MET A 379 15.14 -4.74 -2.89
CA MET A 379 13.82 -5.34 -3.02
C MET A 379 12.82 -4.72 -2.03
N ASP A 380 13.18 -4.55 -0.75
CA ASP A 380 12.36 -3.87 0.26
C ASP A 380 11.92 -2.48 -0.23
N ARG A 381 12.88 -1.71 -0.72
CA ARG A 381 12.61 -0.40 -1.32
C ARG A 381 11.68 -0.49 -2.51
N LYS A 382 11.96 -1.38 -3.49
CA LYS A 382 11.16 -1.50 -4.71
C LYS A 382 9.73 -1.93 -4.42
N VAL A 383 9.51 -2.81 -3.44
CA VAL A 383 8.17 -3.18 -2.95
C VAL A 383 7.42 -1.96 -2.43
N ASN A 384 8.08 -1.08 -1.67
CA ASN A 384 7.43 0.04 -1.01
C ASN A 384 7.25 1.29 -1.90
N THR A 385 8.17 1.53 -2.84
CA THR A 385 8.17 2.76 -3.64
C THR A 385 7.84 2.51 -5.12
N GLY A 386 7.83 1.25 -5.55
CA GLY A 386 7.69 0.84 -6.95
C GLY A 386 8.92 1.12 -7.80
N ASN A 387 10.04 1.60 -7.23
CA ASN A 387 11.25 1.94 -7.98
C ASN A 387 12.51 1.83 -7.10
N LEU A 388 13.68 2.02 -7.71
CA LEU A 388 14.97 1.96 -7.04
C LEU A 388 15.56 3.33 -6.67
N ASN A 389 14.83 4.43 -6.81
CA ASN A 389 15.36 5.74 -6.44
C ASN A 389 15.64 5.81 -4.93
N PRO A 390 16.77 6.41 -4.49
CA PRO A 390 17.69 7.25 -5.28
C PRO A 390 18.92 6.53 -5.86
N LEU A 391 18.90 5.20 -6.07
CA LEU A 391 20.07 4.42 -6.50
C LEU A 391 20.80 5.01 -7.72
N PRO A 392 20.13 5.43 -8.82
CA PRO A 392 20.82 6.04 -9.96
C PRO A 392 21.66 7.28 -9.59
N ASP A 393 21.11 8.15 -8.75
CA ASP A 393 21.77 9.39 -8.31
C ASP A 393 22.93 9.08 -7.36
N LEU A 394 22.74 8.10 -6.47
CA LEU A 394 23.77 7.63 -5.56
C LEU A 394 24.98 7.06 -6.33
N LEU A 395 24.74 6.17 -7.30
CA LEU A 395 25.80 5.60 -8.15
C LEU A 395 26.48 6.68 -8.98
N SER A 396 25.74 7.64 -9.53
CA SER A 396 26.31 8.76 -10.29
C SER A 396 27.18 9.66 -9.40
N GLY A 397 26.79 9.86 -8.15
CA GLY A 397 27.59 10.56 -7.14
C GLY A 397 28.90 9.84 -6.83
N LEU A 398 28.84 8.52 -6.61
CA LEU A 398 30.04 7.69 -6.38
C LEU A 398 30.96 7.69 -7.61
N ALA A 399 30.42 7.57 -8.83
CA ALA A 399 31.18 7.66 -10.07
C ALA A 399 31.99 8.94 -10.17
N ARG A 400 31.35 10.08 -9.90
CA ARG A 400 32.00 11.38 -9.94
C ARG A 400 33.06 11.53 -8.83
N ASP A 401 32.71 11.14 -7.60
CA ASP A 401 33.56 11.38 -6.43
C ASP A 401 34.79 10.45 -6.40
N LEU A 402 34.69 9.26 -6.99
CA LEU A 402 35.74 8.22 -6.96
C LEU A 402 36.36 7.90 -8.33
N GLY A 403 35.86 8.52 -9.41
CA GLY A 403 36.32 8.23 -10.77
C GLY A 403 35.91 6.86 -11.29
N ILE A 404 34.81 6.27 -10.78
CA ILE A 404 34.34 4.94 -11.17
C ILE A 404 33.77 4.97 -12.59
N THR A 405 34.19 4.02 -13.42
CA THR A 405 33.78 3.95 -14.84
C THR A 405 33.11 2.63 -15.25
N ASN A 406 33.11 1.62 -14.38
CA ASN A 406 32.52 0.30 -14.67
C ASN A 406 31.80 -0.30 -13.46
N ALA A 407 31.05 -1.40 -13.68
CA ALA A 407 30.22 -2.05 -12.66
C ALA A 407 31.03 -2.71 -11.53
N ASP A 408 32.17 -3.31 -11.84
CA ASP A 408 33.00 -4.04 -10.86
C ASP A 408 33.54 -3.12 -9.76
N GLU A 409 33.91 -1.89 -10.14
CA GLU A 409 34.35 -0.87 -9.20
C GLU A 409 33.24 -0.42 -8.24
N PHE A 410 31.97 -0.40 -8.67
CA PHE A 410 30.86 -0.11 -7.74
C PHE A 410 30.64 -1.22 -6.72
N ALA A 411 30.86 -2.47 -7.09
CA ALA A 411 30.70 -3.60 -6.17
C ALA A 411 31.66 -3.52 -4.97
N ALA A 412 32.81 -2.84 -5.12
CA ALA A 412 33.72 -2.56 -4.00
C ALA A 412 33.14 -1.57 -2.96
N HIS A 413 32.06 -0.86 -3.31
CA HIS A 413 31.36 0.12 -2.48
C HIS A 413 29.93 -0.34 -2.12
N GLU A 414 29.66 -1.64 -2.22
CA GLU A 414 28.33 -2.20 -1.98
C GLU A 414 27.82 -1.88 -0.57
N MET A 415 28.69 -1.90 0.45
CA MET A 415 28.31 -1.56 1.83
C MET A 415 27.75 -0.14 1.95
N GLU A 416 28.45 0.86 1.40
CA GLU A 416 28.00 2.25 1.40
C GLU A 416 26.69 2.44 0.60
N ILE A 417 26.54 1.69 -0.49
CA ILE A 417 25.31 1.68 -1.28
C ILE A 417 24.15 1.15 -0.43
N ILE A 418 24.31 0.02 0.25
CA ILE A 418 23.28 -0.60 1.08
C ILE A 418 22.85 0.34 2.22
N GLU A 419 23.81 0.92 2.94
CA GLU A 419 23.52 1.85 4.04
C GLU A 419 22.74 3.09 3.56
N ALA A 420 23.08 3.64 2.39
CA ALA A 420 22.38 4.78 1.80
C ALA A 420 21.01 4.42 1.22
N MET A 421 20.83 3.16 0.79
CA MET A 421 19.60 2.68 0.18
C MET A 421 18.59 2.12 1.18
N SER A 422 19.00 1.85 2.42
CA SER A 422 18.14 1.34 3.50
C SER A 422 16.83 2.14 3.63
N PHE A 423 15.72 1.44 3.89
CA PHE A 423 14.39 2.04 3.97
C PHE A 423 13.68 1.73 5.28
N ARG A 424 13.31 0.46 5.53
CA ARG A 424 12.58 0.08 6.75
C ARG A 424 13.39 -0.80 7.70
N ARG A 425 14.25 -1.65 7.16
CA ARG A 425 15.04 -2.63 7.92
C ARG A 425 16.49 -2.59 7.49
N ASP A 426 17.38 -2.77 8.46
CA ASP A 426 18.80 -2.98 8.21
C ASP A 426 19.07 -4.46 7.90
N PHE A 427 19.26 -4.77 6.61
CA PHE A 427 19.58 -6.14 6.17
C PHE A 427 21.05 -6.52 6.36
N LEU A 428 21.93 -5.57 6.71
CA LEU A 428 23.32 -5.88 7.07
C LEU A 428 23.41 -6.58 8.43
N ALA A 429 22.38 -6.45 9.27
CA ALA A 429 22.25 -7.16 10.54
C ALA A 429 21.73 -8.61 10.38
N GLU A 430 21.31 -9.02 9.18
CA GLU A 430 20.69 -10.33 8.96
C GLU A 430 21.73 -11.42 8.66
N ALA A 431 22.13 -12.16 9.69
CA ALA A 431 23.15 -13.21 9.61
C ALA A 431 22.82 -14.34 8.63
N SER A 432 21.56 -14.51 8.24
CA SER A 432 21.16 -15.53 7.25
C SER A 432 21.43 -15.12 5.81
N LEU A 433 21.80 -13.87 5.55
CA LEU A 433 22.09 -13.35 4.21
C LEU A 433 23.60 -13.25 3.99
N THR A 434 24.05 -13.53 2.77
CA THR A 434 25.41 -13.14 2.37
C THR A 434 25.56 -11.62 2.47
N GLN A 435 26.72 -11.20 2.97
CA GLN A 435 27.06 -9.80 3.24
C GLN A 435 28.04 -9.27 2.18
N PRO A 436 28.08 -7.95 1.92
CA PRO A 436 29.06 -7.37 1.00
C PRO A 436 30.50 -7.61 1.49
N ASN A 437 31.41 -7.90 0.55
CA ASN A 437 32.83 -8.12 0.85
C ASN A 437 33.57 -6.78 0.89
N GLY A 438 34.01 -6.32 2.05
CA GLY A 438 34.93 -5.17 2.16
C GLY A 438 34.89 -4.48 3.53
N PRO A 439 36.00 -3.86 3.98
CA PRO A 439 35.95 -2.91 5.09
C PRO A 439 35.10 -1.70 4.71
N ARG A 440 34.41 -1.07 5.68
CA ARG A 440 33.76 0.25 5.49
C ARG A 440 34.83 1.24 5.00
N ALA A 441 34.89 1.50 3.70
CA ALA A 441 35.93 2.34 3.11
C ALA A 441 35.64 3.81 3.38
N TYR A 442 34.37 4.18 3.59
CA TYR A 442 33.94 5.56 3.74
C TYR A 442 33.24 5.82 5.10
N SER A 443 34.01 6.15 6.14
CA SER A 443 33.40 6.70 7.36
C SER A 443 33.01 8.16 7.11
N LYS A 444 31.72 8.51 7.26
CA LYS A 444 31.17 9.88 7.12
C LYS A 444 31.77 10.94 8.07
N SER A 445 32.79 10.62 8.86
CA SER A 445 33.36 11.50 9.88
C SER A 445 34.15 12.71 9.35
N SER A 446 34.42 12.81 8.04
CA SER A 446 35.23 13.90 7.47
C SER A 446 34.46 15.06 6.84
N ARG A 447 33.11 15.03 6.76
CA ARG A 447 32.31 16.12 6.14
C ARG A 447 31.64 17.10 7.11
N HIS A 448 31.90 17.02 8.43
CA HIS A 448 31.72 18.18 9.32
C HIS A 448 33.00 19.02 9.35
N GLY A 449 33.45 19.46 8.16
CA GLY A 449 34.23 20.68 8.07
C GLY A 449 33.33 21.81 8.55
N ALA A 450 33.69 22.38 9.70
CA ALA A 450 33.05 23.57 10.27
C ALA A 450 32.78 24.57 9.16
N ARG A 451 31.51 24.94 8.97
CA ARG A 451 31.17 26.18 8.25
C ARG A 451 32.00 27.30 8.90
N PRO A 452 32.81 28.06 8.14
CA PRO A 452 33.39 29.28 8.67
C PRO A 452 32.26 30.14 9.20
N ARG A 453 32.32 30.51 10.48
CA ARG A 453 31.42 31.55 11.01
C ARG A 453 31.60 32.78 10.13
N PRO A 454 30.51 33.43 9.66
CA PRO A 454 30.61 34.74 9.05
C PRO A 454 31.33 35.67 10.04
N ALA A 455 32.32 36.41 9.55
CA ALA A 455 32.99 37.43 10.35
C ALA A 455 31.94 38.44 10.82
N ASP A 456 31.93 38.67 12.13
CA ASP A 456 31.07 39.63 12.82
C ASP A 456 31.48 41.06 12.40
N PRO A 457 30.64 41.81 11.67
CA PRO A 457 30.96 43.18 11.28
C PRO A 457 30.46 44.12 12.37
N GLY A 458 31.23 44.28 13.46
CA GLY A 458 30.84 45.25 14.48
C GLY A 458 31.52 45.12 15.84
N SER A 459 32.81 45.41 15.91
CA SER A 459 33.38 45.93 17.16
C SER A 459 34.40 47.01 16.86
N ASP A 460 33.89 48.22 16.64
CA ASP A 460 34.66 49.46 16.71
C ASP A 460 35.25 49.62 18.11
N GLY A 461 36.56 49.36 18.22
CA GLY A 461 37.35 49.75 19.38
C GLY A 461 37.59 51.25 19.38
N ARG A 462 36.86 51.98 20.22
CA ARG A 462 37.32 53.29 20.72
C ARG A 462 38.13 53.09 22.01
N PRO A 463 39.28 53.78 22.17
CA PRO A 463 39.99 53.82 23.43
C PRO A 463 39.50 55.00 24.29
N SER A 464 39.33 54.73 25.58
CA SER A 464 39.30 55.70 26.67
C SER A 464 39.97 54.99 27.86
N GLY A 465 40.98 55.56 28.51
CA GLY A 465 40.96 56.92 29.05
C GLY A 465 40.36 56.83 30.44
#